data_AF-A0A1Z9JDQ3-F1
#
_entry.id   AF-A0A1Z9JDQ3-F1
#
_cell.length_a   1.000
_cell.length_b   1.000
_cell.length_c   1.000
_cell.angle_alpha   90.00
_cell.angle_beta   90.00
_cell.angle_gamma   90.00
#
_symmetry.space_group_name_H-M   'P 1'
#
loop_
_entity.id
_entity.type
_entity.pdbx_description
1 polymer ?
#
loop_
_entity_poly.entity_id
_entity_poly.type
_entity_poly.pdbx_seq_one_letter_code
_entity_poly.pdbx_strand_id
1 'polypeptide(L)' 'MFTQYAERYVLRNASSGLYLGISALDQTIQTDEKVSSAWAFHTHDAAVTHARWIGQVHGEIPEVVRI' A
#
# COMPACT_ATOMS: atom_id res chain seq x y z
N MET A 1 -12.10 -13.09 23.23
CA MET A 1 -11.55 -13.58 21.95
C MET A 1 -12.29 -12.85 20.84
N PHE A 2 -11.89 -11.62 20.54
CA PHE A 2 -12.40 -10.87 19.39
C PHE A 2 -11.28 -10.85 18.37
N THR A 3 -11.32 -11.75 17.41
CA THR A 3 -10.53 -11.65 16.19
C THR A 3 -11.19 -10.55 15.36
N GLN A 4 -11.06 -9.31 15.84
CA GLN A 4 -11.39 -8.12 15.07
C GLN A 4 -10.49 -8.20 13.85
N TYR A 5 -11.06 -8.52 12.69
CA TYR A 5 -10.39 -8.44 11.42
C TYR A 5 -9.80 -7.04 11.35
N ALA A 6 -8.49 -6.93 11.61
CA ALA A 6 -7.81 -5.65 11.58
C ALA A 6 -8.03 -5.10 10.17
N GLU A 7 -8.66 -3.94 10.08
CA GLU A 7 -8.91 -3.31 8.78
C GLU A 7 -7.57 -3.15 8.08
N ARG A 8 -7.43 -3.79 6.91
CA ARG A 8 -6.20 -3.76 6.14
C ARG A 8 -6.40 -2.80 4.99
N TYR A 9 -5.54 -1.81 4.94
CA TYR A 9 -5.46 -0.86 3.85
C TYR A 9 -4.21 -1.18 3.05
N VAL A 10 -4.32 -1.19 1.74
CA VAL A 10 -3.21 -1.42 0.81
C VAL A 10 -3.06 -0.24 -0.13
N LEU A 11 -1.86 -0.04 -0.65
CA LEU A 11 -1.59 0.98 -1.64
C LEU A 11 -1.69 0.39 -3.03
N ARG A 12 -2.32 1.13 -3.94
CA ARG A 12 -2.49 0.76 -5.33
C ARG A 12 -1.98 1.88 -6.22
N ASN A 13 -1.16 1.55 -7.19
CA ASN A 13 -0.73 2.50 -8.20
C ASN A 13 -1.97 2.95 -9.01
N ALA A 14 -2.22 4.27 -9.05
CA ALA A 14 -3.42 4.83 -9.66
C ALA A 14 -3.41 4.67 -11.19
N SER A 15 -2.23 4.73 -11.82
CA SER A 15 -2.07 4.64 -13.27
C SER A 15 -2.17 3.21 -13.80
N SER A 16 -1.53 2.26 -13.12
CA SER A 16 -1.43 0.85 -13.54
C SER A 16 -2.49 -0.04 -12.89
N GLY A 17 -3.12 0.40 -11.80
CA GLY A 17 -4.06 -0.40 -11.04
C GLY A 17 -3.42 -1.62 -10.34
N LEU A 18 -2.09 -1.65 -10.20
CA LEU A 18 -1.33 -2.69 -9.50
C LEU A 18 -1.12 -2.32 -8.04
N TYR A 19 -0.93 -3.29 -7.16
CA TYR A 19 -0.64 -3.02 -5.76
C TYR A 19 0.81 -2.64 -5.57
N LEU A 20 1.05 -1.65 -4.70
CA LEU A 20 2.38 -1.22 -4.32
C LEU A 20 2.85 -2.03 -3.12
N GLY A 21 4.04 -2.60 -3.26
CA GLY A 21 4.73 -3.37 -2.25
C GLY A 21 6.18 -2.95 -2.13
N ILE A 22 6.86 -3.50 -1.13
CA ILE A 22 8.30 -3.38 -0.97
C ILE A 22 8.92 -4.72 -1.35
N SER A 23 9.99 -4.69 -2.15
CA SER A 23 10.78 -5.88 -2.44
C SER A 23 11.57 -6.31 -1.22
N ALA A 24 11.40 -7.56 -0.80
CA ALA A 24 12.18 -8.14 0.30
C ALA A 24 13.68 -8.25 -0.04
N LEU A 25 14.05 -8.18 -1.32
CA LEU A 25 15.42 -8.33 -1.80
C LEU A 25 16.21 -7.01 -1.72
N ASP A 26 15.60 -5.91 -2.13
CA ASP A 26 16.29 -4.63 -2.34
C ASP A 26 15.63 -3.46 -1.59
N GLN A 27 14.55 -3.72 -0.86
CA GLN A 27 13.74 -2.71 -0.17
C GLN A 27 13.19 -1.59 -1.08
N THR A 28 13.17 -1.83 -2.38
CA THR A 28 12.62 -0.91 -3.38
C THR A 28 11.11 -1.08 -3.53
N ILE A 29 10.45 0.00 -3.91
CA ILE A 29 9.02 -0.01 -4.22
C ILE A 29 8.83 -0.78 -5.53
N GLN A 30 8.01 -1.82 -5.47
CA GLN A 30 7.61 -2.63 -6.61
C GLN A 30 6.10 -2.60 -6.75
N THR A 31 5.63 -2.83 -7.98
CA THR A 31 4.20 -3.00 -8.27
C THR A 31 3.93 -4.45 -8.63
N ASP A 32 2.90 -5.02 -8.02
CA ASP A 32 2.53 -6.43 -8.18
C ASP A 32 1.00 -6.56 -8.29
N GLU A 33 0.54 -7.59 -8.99
CA GLU A 33 -0.88 -7.93 -9.09
C GLU A 33 -1.42 -8.56 -7.79
N LYS A 34 -0.53 -9.10 -6.95
CA LYS A 34 -0.89 -9.79 -5.71
C LYS A 34 -0.98 -8.82 -4.54
N VAL A 35 -2.16 -8.76 -3.94
CA VAL A 35 -2.40 -8.07 -2.67
C VAL A 35 -1.51 -8.58 -1.53
N SER A 36 -1.05 -9.85 -1.58
CA SER A 36 -0.17 -10.44 -0.57
C SER A 36 1.23 -9.82 -0.55
N SER A 37 1.68 -9.27 -1.67
CA SER A 37 2.96 -8.53 -1.77
C SER A 37 2.78 -7.04 -1.49
N ALA A 38 1.53 -6.58 -1.33
CA ALA A 38 1.22 -5.18 -1.12
C ALA A 38 1.58 -4.71 0.28
N TRP A 39 1.88 -3.42 0.39
CA TRP A 39 2.10 -2.78 1.67
C TRP A 39 0.78 -2.71 2.45
N ALA A 40 0.67 -3.47 3.53
CA ALA A 40 -0.53 -3.54 4.35
C ALA A 40 -0.43 -2.62 5.58
N PHE A 41 -1.45 -1.81 5.77
CA PHE A 41 -1.61 -0.89 6.89
C PHE A 41 -2.80 -1.29 7.73
N HIS A 42 -2.65 -1.21 9.05
CA HIS A 42 -3.72 -1.57 9.99
C HIS A 42 -4.69 -0.40 10.27
N THR A 43 -4.36 0.79 9.77
CA THR A 43 -5.19 2.00 9.92
C THR A 43 -5.22 2.79 8.62
N HIS A 44 -6.35 3.44 8.35
CA HIS A 44 -6.52 4.29 7.17
C HIS A 44 -5.53 5.47 7.18
N ASP A 45 -5.35 6.10 8.34
CA ASP A 45 -4.46 7.26 8.52
C ASP A 45 -3.00 6.92 8.18
N ALA A 46 -2.51 5.75 8.60
CA ALA A 46 -1.17 5.31 8.26
C ALA A 46 -1.01 5.09 6.75
N ALA A 47 -2.02 4.50 6.10
CA ALA A 47 -2.01 4.27 4.65
C ALA A 47 -2.02 5.59 3.87
N VAL A 48 -2.86 6.55 4.24
CA VAL A 48 -2.93 7.87 3.60
C VAL A 48 -1.63 8.65 3.78
N THR A 49 -1.04 8.60 4.97
CA THR A 49 0.24 9.24 5.24
C THR A 49 1.34 8.68 4.35
N HIS A 50 1.42 7.35 4.22
CA HIS A 50 2.40 6.70 3.36
C HIS A 50 2.15 6.96 1.88
N ALA A 51 0.90 6.93 1.42
CA ALA A 51 0.54 7.31 0.06
C ALA A 51 1.04 8.72 -0.27
N ARG A 52 0.85 9.68 0.63
CA ARG A 52 1.37 11.04 0.47
C ARG A 52 2.89 11.09 0.38
N TRP A 53 3.61 10.36 1.23
CA TRP A 53 5.08 10.32 1.18
C TRP A 53 5.59 9.72 -0.12
N ILE A 54 4.99 8.60 -0.56
CA ILE A 54 5.34 7.98 -1.84
C ILE A 54 5.07 8.97 -2.98
N GLY A 55 3.93 9.67 -2.99
CA GLY A 55 3.66 10.67 -4.01
C GLY A 55 4.59 11.88 -3.99
N GLN A 56 5.11 12.27 -2.83
CA GLN A 56 6.14 13.33 -2.76
C GLN A 56 7.49 12.86 -3.31
N VAL A 57 7.85 11.59 -3.10
CA VAL A 57 9.15 11.03 -3.53
C VAL A 57 9.12 10.59 -5.00
N HIS A 58 8.03 9.95 -5.44
CA HIS A 58 7.87 9.36 -6.77
C HIS A 58 7.03 10.21 -7.74
N GLY A 59 6.42 11.31 -7.29
CA GLY A 59 5.61 12.19 -8.11
C GLY A 59 4.18 11.70 -8.40
N GLU A 60 3.82 10.48 -7.98
CA GLU A 60 2.47 9.92 -8.12
C GLU A 60 1.95 9.43 -6.77
N ILE A 61 0.82 9.99 -6.33
CA ILE A 61 0.16 9.58 -5.09
C ILE A 61 -0.64 8.30 -5.38
N PRO A 62 -0.32 7.17 -4.74
CA PRO A 62 -1.08 5.95 -4.91
C PRO A 62 -2.43 6.00 -4.21
N GLU A 63 -3.38 5.22 -4.70
CA GLU A 63 -4.70 5.05 -4.11
C GLU A 63 -4.64 4.14 -2.89
N VAL A 64 -5.39 4.51 -1.84
CA VAL A 64 -5.55 3.70 -0.64
C VAL A 64 -6.80 2.83 -0.80
N VAL A 65 -6.63 1.51 -0.82
CA VAL A 65 -7.71 0.53 -0.98
C VAL A 65 -7.90 -0.25 0.31
N ARG A 66 -9.14 -0.39 0.78
CA ARG A 66 -9.48 -1.24 1.93
C ARG A 66 -9.79 -2.67 1.46
N ILE A 67 -9.27 -3.67 2.18
CA ILE A 67 -9.49 -5.10 1.95
C ILE A 67 -10.07 -5.80 3.18
#